data_AF-A0A1X6N424-F1
#
_entry.id   AF-A0A1X6N424-F1
#
_cell.length_a   1.000
_cell.length_b   1.000
_cell.length_c   1.000
_cell.angle_alpha   90.00
_cell.angle_beta   90.00
_cell.angle_gamma   90.00
#
_symmetry.space_group_name_H-M   'P 1'
#
loop_
_entity.id
_entity.type
_entity.pdbx_description
1 polymer ?
#
loop_
_entity_poly.entity_id
_entity_poly.type
_entity_poly.pdbx_seq_one_letter_code
_entity_poly.pdbx_strand_id
1 'polypeptide(L)'
;MAPFARSQDKASSEQTKCRLAEIVQYKCDVEQNNQGQPQLHCWPVPRIFRICPGRPAVEMTRYVDVDTQSGEISIPAEASQTLPKGKPWRDVRCYEEKISEML
;
A
#
# COMPACT_ATOMS: atom_id res chain seq x y z
N MET A 1 10.91 36.81 33.95
CA MET A 1 11.01 35.97 32.72
C MET A 1 11.95 34.82 33.01
N ALA A 2 11.43 33.63 33.27
CA ALA A 2 12.23 32.43 33.51
C ALA A 2 12.45 31.67 32.18
N PRO A 3 13.61 31.05 31.94
CA PRO A 3 13.84 30.27 30.74
C PRO A 3 13.13 28.90 30.83
N PHE A 4 12.47 28.51 29.74
CA PHE A 4 11.92 27.18 29.54
C PHE A 4 13.07 26.16 29.41
N ALA A 5 13.26 25.32 30.42
CA ALA A 5 14.16 24.17 30.35
C ALA A 5 13.53 23.10 29.43
N ARG A 6 14.19 22.77 28.31
CA ARG A 6 13.84 21.60 27.49
C ARG A 6 14.18 20.35 28.31
N SER A 7 13.15 19.62 28.74
CA SER A 7 13.29 18.26 29.24
C SER A 7 13.93 17.41 28.14
N GLN A 8 15.08 16.82 28.43
CA GLN A 8 15.70 15.83 27.56
C GLN A 8 14.93 14.52 27.73
N ASP A 9 14.03 14.23 26.79
CA ASP A 9 13.44 12.91 26.67
C ASP A 9 14.53 11.93 26.23
N LYS A 10 15.04 11.19 27.21
CA LYS A 10 15.99 10.09 27.05
C LYS A 10 15.25 8.93 26.36
N ALA A 11 15.21 8.95 25.03
CA ALA A 11 14.65 7.87 24.22
C ALA A 11 15.44 6.58 24.48
N SER A 12 14.89 5.68 25.30
CA SER A 12 15.40 4.33 25.46
C SER A 12 15.33 3.61 24.13
N SER A 13 16.49 3.20 23.62
CA SER A 13 16.67 2.51 22.34
C SER A 13 16.18 1.07 22.38
N GLU A 14 14.89 0.86 22.58
CA GLU A 14 14.21 -0.27 21.96
C GLU A 14 13.88 0.18 20.55
N GLN A 15 14.70 -0.23 19.57
CA GLN A 15 14.41 -0.01 18.16
C GLN A 15 13.04 -0.63 17.87
N THR A 16 12.01 0.20 17.89
CA THR A 16 10.64 -0.26 17.73
C THR A 16 10.53 -0.74 16.29
N LYS A 17 10.55 -2.06 16.10
CA LYS A 17 10.62 -2.67 14.77
C LYS A 17 9.41 -2.24 13.96
N CYS A 18 9.63 -1.87 12.70
CA CYS A 18 8.52 -1.64 11.78
C CYS A 18 7.72 -2.93 11.63
N ARG A 19 6.39 -2.82 11.61
CA ARG A 19 5.51 -3.96 11.33
C ARG A 19 4.93 -3.86 9.93
N LEU A 20 4.62 -5.02 9.35
CA LEU A 20 3.81 -5.12 8.15
C LEU A 20 2.34 -5.28 8.55
N ALA A 21 1.46 -4.73 7.74
CA ALA A 21 0.02 -4.86 7.89
C ALA A 21 -0.60 -5.03 6.50
N GLU A 22 -1.70 -5.75 6.42
CA GLU A 22 -2.46 -5.93 5.19
C GLU A 22 -3.88 -5.36 5.37
N ILE A 23 -4.40 -4.75 4.30
CA ILE A 23 -5.82 -4.46 4.14
C ILE A 23 -6.27 -4.98 2.77
N VAL A 24 -7.35 -5.74 2.76
CA VAL A 24 -7.95 -6.21 1.51
C VAL A 24 -8.98 -5.18 1.07
N GLN A 25 -8.77 -4.62 -0.11
CA GLN A 25 -9.77 -3.80 -0.81
C GLN A 25 -10.52 -4.68 -1.81
N TYR A 26 -11.66 -4.22 -2.30
CA TYR A 26 -12.38 -4.90 -3.37
C TYR A 26 -12.57 -3.93 -4.54
N LYS A 27 -12.25 -4.39 -5.74
CA LYS A 27 -12.69 -3.75 -6.98
C LYS A 27 -13.92 -4.49 -7.45
N CYS A 28 -15.03 -3.79 -7.66
CA CYS A 28 -16.28 -4.39 -8.12
C CYS A 28 -16.71 -3.75 -9.43
N ASP A 29 -17.08 -4.58 -10.40
CA ASP A 29 -17.65 -4.17 -11.68
C ASP A 29 -18.99 -4.91 -11.91
N VAL A 30 -19.85 -4.36 -12.77
CA VAL A 30 -21.13 -4.98 -13.14
C VAL A 30 -20.95 -5.68 -14.48
N GLU A 31 -21.10 -6.99 -14.48
CA GLU A 31 -21.03 -7.84 -15.67
C GLU A 31 -22.42 -8.37 -16.03
N GLN A 32 -22.65 -8.75 -17.29
CA GLN A 32 -23.86 -9.49 -17.66
C GLN A 32 -23.59 -10.98 -17.50
N ASN A 33 -24.47 -11.68 -16.78
CA ASN A 33 -24.44 -13.13 -16.71
C ASN A 33 -24.91 -13.77 -18.02
N ASN A 34 -24.83 -15.09 -18.12
CA ASN A 34 -25.26 -15.87 -19.31
C ASN A 34 -26.76 -15.72 -19.65
N GLN A 35 -27.55 -15.09 -18.78
CA GLN A 35 -28.98 -14.81 -18.96
C GLN A 35 -29.23 -13.32 -19.30
N GLY A 36 -28.18 -12.53 -19.53
CA GLY A 36 -28.27 -11.09 -19.81
C GLY A 36 -28.63 -10.23 -18.60
N GLN A 37 -28.60 -10.79 -17.38
CA GLN A 37 -28.91 -10.06 -16.16
C GLN A 37 -27.64 -9.44 -15.56
N PRO A 38 -27.73 -8.23 -14.97
CA PRO A 38 -26.60 -7.60 -14.30
C PRO A 38 -26.20 -8.40 -13.05
N GLN A 39 -24.92 -8.74 -12.97
CA GLN A 39 -24.29 -9.42 -11.84
C GLN A 39 -23.10 -8.60 -11.37
N LEU A 40 -23.04 -8.34 -10.07
CA LEU A 40 -21.89 -7.68 -9.46
C LEU A 40 -20.77 -8.71 -9.30
N HIS A 41 -19.60 -8.41 -9.86
CA HIS A 41 -18.42 -9.22 -9.69
C HIS A 41 -17.33 -8.40 -8.98
N CYS A 42 -16.79 -8.93 -7.87
CA CYS A 42 -15.79 -8.25 -7.05
C CYS A 42 -14.52 -9.08 -6.94
N TRP A 43 -13.37 -8.45 -7.20
CA TRP A 43 -12.05 -9.04 -7.02
C TRP A 43 -11.34 -8.44 -5.79
N PRO A 44 -10.77 -9.28 -4.91
CA PRO A 44 -9.98 -8.80 -3.79
C PRO A 44 -8.66 -8.20 -4.30
N VAL A 45 -8.29 -7.06 -3.74
CA VAL A 45 -7.05 -6.31 -4.02
C VAL A 45 -6.30 -6.14 -2.70
N PRO A 46 -5.36 -7.05 -2.38
CA PRO A 46 -4.57 -6.96 -1.16
C PRO A 46 -3.64 -5.73 -1.22
N ARG A 47 -3.61 -4.94 -0.15
CA ARG A 47 -2.74 -3.77 -0.01
C ARG A 47 -1.87 -3.93 1.23
N ILE A 48 -0.57 -3.88 1.05
CA ILE A 48 0.40 -4.14 2.12
C ILE A 48 1.04 -2.83 2.55
N PHE A 49 1.13 -2.62 3.86
CA PHE A 49 1.61 -1.40 4.49
C PHE A 49 2.76 -1.69 5.44
N ARG A 50 3.78 -0.82 5.40
CA ARG A 50 4.84 -0.77 6.41
C ARG A 50 4.55 0.35 7.40
N ILE A 51 4.44 -0.01 8.67
CA ILE A 51 4.13 0.91 9.77
C ILE A 51 5.35 0.96 10.69
N CYS A 52 6.01 2.12 10.75
CA CYS A 52 7.14 2.38 11.63
C CYS A 52 6.76 3.50 12.61
N PRO A 53 7.12 3.41 13.90
CA PRO A 53 6.82 4.48 14.85
C PRO A 53 7.43 5.83 14.48
N GLY A 54 6.66 6.91 14.69
CA GLY A 54 7.07 8.27 14.33
C GLY A 54 7.14 8.55 12.83
N ARG A 55 6.65 7.63 11.98
CA ARG A 55 6.60 7.81 10.51
C ARG A 55 5.20 7.49 9.97
N PRO A 56 4.76 8.15 8.89
CA PRO A 56 3.55 7.76 8.17
C PRO A 56 3.62 6.31 7.69
N ALA A 57 2.48 5.63 7.64
CA ALA A 57 2.37 4.33 7.00
C ALA A 57 2.63 4.46 5.50
N VAL A 58 3.42 3.54 4.94
CA VAL A 58 3.78 3.54 3.51
C VAL A 58 3.22 2.29 2.86
N GLU A 59 2.50 2.47 1.76
CA GLU A 59 2.04 1.34 0.94
C GLU A 59 3.23 0.71 0.22
N MET A 60 3.42 -0.59 0.45
CA MET A 60 4.50 -1.42 -0.10
C MET A 60 4.00 -2.41 -1.15
N THR A 61 2.70 -2.45 -1.46
CA THR A 61 2.06 -3.41 -2.38
C THR A 61 2.81 -3.58 -3.71
N ARG A 62 3.34 -2.49 -4.28
CA ARG A 62 4.08 -2.51 -5.56
C ARG A 62 5.45 -3.20 -5.48
N TYR A 63 5.98 -3.38 -4.28
CA TYR A 63 7.33 -3.87 -4.02
C TYR A 63 7.35 -5.20 -3.30
N VAL A 64 6.18 -5.83 -3.09
CA VAL A 64 6.11 -7.19 -2.55
C VAL A 64 6.11 -8.19 -3.69
N ASP A 65 6.80 -9.30 -3.49
CA ASP A 65 6.70 -10.46 -4.37
C ASP A 65 5.66 -11.40 -3.76
N VAL A 66 4.62 -11.68 -4.54
CA VAL A 66 3.55 -12.61 -4.16
C VAL A 66 3.80 -13.92 -4.89
N ASP A 67 4.04 -14.98 -4.14
CA ASP A 67 4.08 -16.32 -4.71
C ASP A 67 2.65 -16.71 -5.12
N THR A 68 2.44 -16.84 -6.43
CA THR A 68 1.14 -17.15 -7.02
C THR A 68 0.62 -18.57 -6.69
N GLN A 69 1.47 -19.48 -6.23
CA GLN A 69 1.09 -20.84 -5.84
C GLN A 69 0.74 -20.95 -4.35
N SER A 70 1.52 -20.32 -3.48
CA SER A 70 1.35 -20.42 -2.02
C SER A 70 0.56 -19.25 -1.42
N GLY A 71 0.48 -18.12 -2.12
CA GLY A 71 -0.04 -16.87 -1.57
C GLY A 71 0.90 -16.21 -0.55
N GLU A 72 2.12 -16.72 -0.39
CA GLU A 72 3.10 -16.14 0.51
C GLU A 72 3.60 -14.80 -0.03
N ILE A 73 3.67 -13.82 0.86
CA ILE A 73 4.10 -12.45 0.55
C ILE A 73 5.52 -12.29 1.08
N SER A 74 6.47 -12.09 0.19
CA SER A 74 7.86 -11.79 0.56
C SER A 74 8.22 -10.34 0.18
N ILE A 75 9.03 -9.69 1.00
CA ILE A 75 9.55 -8.34 0.71
C ILE A 75 11.03 -8.50 0.38
N PRO A 76 11.46 -8.25 -0.87
CA PRO A 76 12.87 -8.26 -1.23
C PRO A 76 13.65 -7.26 -0.37
N ALA A 77 14.87 -7.63 0.03
CA ALA A 77 15.68 -6.89 0.98
C ALA A 77 15.94 -5.44 0.52
N GLU A 78 15.96 -5.22 -0.78
CA GLU A 78 16.14 -3.92 -1.44
C GLU A 78 14.94 -2.99 -1.18
N ALA A 79 13.71 -3.51 -1.32
CA ALA A 79 12.48 -2.79 -1.04
C ALA A 79 12.31 -2.46 0.45
N SER A 80 12.91 -3.27 1.33
CA SER A 80 12.94 -3.01 2.77
C SER A 80 13.85 -1.83 3.14
N GLN A 81 14.82 -1.47 2.28
CA GLN A 81 15.81 -0.43 2.56
C GLN A 81 15.42 0.92 1.95
N THR A 82 14.86 0.95 0.74
CA THR A 82 14.43 2.18 0.09
C THR A 82 12.92 2.31 0.07
N LEU A 83 12.37 3.22 0.87
CA LEU A 83 10.95 3.55 0.81
C LEU A 83 10.61 4.19 -0.55
N PRO A 84 9.44 3.89 -1.13
CA PRO A 84 8.96 4.59 -2.30
C PRO A 84 8.89 6.09 -2.02
N LYS A 85 9.56 6.88 -2.87
CA LYS A 85 9.43 8.34 -2.85
C LYS A 85 8.08 8.69 -3.47
N GLY A 86 7.26 9.43 -2.73
CA GLY A 86 6.05 10.02 -3.28
C GLY A 86 6.38 10.94 -4.45
N LYS A 87 5.55 10.93 -5.48
CA LYS A 87 5.58 11.93 -6.55
C LYS A 87 4.60 13.05 -6.22
N PRO A 88 4.93 14.33 -6.46
CA PRO A 88 3.94 15.39 -6.36
C PRO A 88 2.83 15.15 -7.40
N TRP A 89 1.60 15.60 -7.11
CA TRP A 89 0.43 15.32 -7.97
C TRP A 89 0.65 15.74 -9.43
N ARG A 90 1.35 16.85 -9.66
CA ARG A 90 1.67 17.38 -11.00
C ARG A 90 2.52 16.43 -11.85
N ASP A 91 3.25 15.52 -11.21
CA ASP A 91 4.14 14.55 -11.86
C ASP A 91 3.48 13.15 -11.98
N VAL A 92 2.23 13.00 -11.55
CA VAL A 92 1.46 11.77 -11.68
C VAL A 92 0.89 11.70 -13.10
N ARG A 93 1.30 10.70 -13.87
CA ARG A 93 0.70 10.39 -15.17
C ARG A 93 -0.42 9.38 -14.97
N CYS A 94 -1.66 9.83 -15.13
CA CYS A 94 -2.81 8.93 -15.29
C CYS A 94 -2.80 8.42 -16.73
N TYR A 95 -2.70 7.12 -16.91
CA TYR A 95 -2.96 6.51 -18.21
C TYR A 95 -4.46 6.31 -18.31
N GLU A 96 -5.10 6.89 -19.31
CA GLU A 96 -6.43 6.45 -19.71
C GLU A 96 -6.25 5.01 -20.21
N GLU A 97 -6.85 4.04 -19.50
CA GLU A 97 -7.11 2.76 -20.14
C GLU A 97 -7.94 3.10 -21.38
N LYS A 98 -7.42 2.79 -22.57
CA LYS A 98 -8.19 2.91 -23.81
C LYS A 98 -9.33 1.88 -23.74
N ILE A 99 -10.41 2.26 -23.08
CA ILE A 99 -11.67 1.50 -23.04
C ILE A 99 -12.22 1.35 -24.48
N SER A 100 -11.78 2.20 -25.41
CA SER A 100 -12.19 2.20 -26.81
C SER A 100 -11.67 1.04 -27.68
N GLU A 101 -10.74 0.20 -27.21
CA GLU A 101 -10.23 -0.95 -27.99
C GLU A 101 -10.89 -2.29 -27.58
N MET A 102 -11.88 -2.27 -26.68
CA MET A 102 -12.63 -3.46 -26.22
C MET A 102 -14.15 -3.37 -26.47
N LEU A 103 -14.62 -2.41 -27.26
CA LEU A 103 -15.98 -2.34 -27.84
C LEU A 103 -15.88 -2.48 -29.37
#